data_AF-A0A9J5Y1Y7-F1
#
_entry.id   AF-A0A9J5Y1Y7-F1
#
_cell.length_a   1.000
_cell.length_b   1.000
_cell.length_c   1.000
_cell.angle_alpha   90.00
_cell.angle_beta   90.00
_cell.angle_gamma   90.00
#
_symmetry.space_group_name_H-M   'P 1'
#
loop_
_entity.id
_entity.type
_entity.pdbx_description
1 polymer ?
#
loop_
_entity_poly.entity_id
_entity_poly.type
_entity_poly.pdbx_seq_one_letter_code
_entity_poly.pdbx_strand_id
1 'polypeptide(L)' 'MADLGWNYGKRTSENNRNAVECNFCKKVTNVGIFRHKQHVVGTYKDVSQCEKCPDGVREEMKNMLMKKGS' A
#
# COMPACT_ATOMS: atom_id res chain seq x y z
N MET A 1 16.16 -5.71 -3.45
CA MET A 1 15.46 -4.78 -2.52
C MET A 1 14.02 -5.21 -2.45
N ALA A 2 13.58 -5.80 -1.34
CA ALA A 2 12.20 -6.26 -1.19
C ALA A 2 11.26 -5.05 -1.27
N ASP A 3 10.34 -5.03 -2.23
CA ASP A 3 9.37 -3.95 -2.34
C ASP A 3 8.35 -4.10 -1.22
N LEU A 4 8.58 -3.38 -0.11
CA LEU A 4 7.75 -3.43 1.10
C LEU A 4 6.27 -3.12 0.87
N GLY A 5 5.92 -2.56 -0.30
CA GLY A 5 4.53 -2.48 -0.77
C GLY A 5 3.82 -3.82 -0.70
N TRP A 6 4.52 -4.89 -1.07
CA TRP A 6 4.00 -6.26 -1.05
C TRP A 6 3.99 -6.90 0.34
N ASN A 7 4.63 -6.29 1.34
CA ASN A 7 4.52 -6.76 2.73
C ASN A 7 3.09 -6.54 3.26
N TYR A 8 2.46 -5.46 2.81
CA TYR A 8 1.13 -5.03 3.26
C TYR A 8 0.03 -5.23 2.23
N GLY A 9 0.37 -5.75 1.05
CA GLY A 9 -0.61 -6.06 0.02
C GLY A 9 -0.16 -7.24 -0.81
N LYS A 10 -1.11 -8.05 -1.28
CA LYS A 10 -0.83 -9.22 -2.11
C LYS A 10 -1.49 -9.07 -3.47
N ARG A 11 -0.90 -9.68 -4.50
CA ARG A 11 -1.58 -9.84 -5.79
C ARG A 11 -2.76 -10.76 -5.57
N THR A 12 -3.94 -10.28 -5.92
CA THR A 12 -5.17 -11.11 -5.89
C THR A 12 -5.39 -11.85 -7.20
N SER A 13 -4.80 -11.38 -8.30
CA SER A 13 -5.04 -11.94 -9.63
C SER A 13 -3.73 -12.10 -10.40
N GLU A 14 -3.53 -13.27 -11.01
CA GLU A 14 -2.46 -13.47 -12.00
C GLU A 14 -2.78 -12.78 -13.33
N ASN A 15 -4.06 -12.71 -13.69
CA ASN A 15 -4.54 -12.01 -14.89
C ASN A 15 -4.45 -10.48 -14.74
N ASN A 16 -4.67 -9.95 -13.54
CA ASN A 16 -4.61 -8.52 -13.26
C ASN A 16 -3.41 -8.21 -12.35
N ARG A 17 -2.25 -7.94 -12.97
CA ARG A 17 -1.02 -7.56 -12.27
C ARG A 17 -1.16 -6.28 -11.45
N ASN A 18 -2.19 -5.48 -11.75
CA ASN A 18 -2.52 -4.24 -11.07
C ASN A 18 -3.46 -4.46 -9.87
N ALA A 19 -4.03 -5.65 -9.69
CA ALA A 19 -4.94 -5.95 -8.61
C ALA A 19 -4.16 -6.31 -7.33
N VAL A 20 -4.17 -5.39 -6.37
CA VAL A 20 -3.52 -5.52 -5.06
C VAL A 20 -4.58 -5.53 -3.97
N GLU A 21 -4.66 -6.62 -3.22
CA GLU A 21 -5.46 -6.73 -2.01
C GLU A 21 -4.67 -6.20 -0.82
N CYS A 22 -5.22 -5.24 -0.10
CA CYS A 22 -4.66 -4.75 1.15
C CYS A 22 -4.82 -5.79 2.26
N ASN A 23 -3.74 -6.14 2.95
CA ASN A 23 -3.80 -7.16 4.01
C ASN A 23 -4.61 -6.70 5.24
N PHE A 24 -4.73 -5.39 5.48
CA PHE A 24 -5.43 -4.80 6.62
C PHE A 24 -6.95 -4.69 6.42
N CYS A 25 -7.37 -3.94 5.39
CA CYS A 25 -8.79 -3.69 5.13
C CYS A 25 -9.40 -4.68 4.12
N LYS A 26 -8.60 -5.61 3.58
CA LYS A 26 -9.00 -6.57 2.53
C LYS A 26 -9.56 -5.91 1.27
N LYS A 27 -9.35 -4.60 1.10
CA LYS A 27 -9.76 -3.86 -0.09
C LYS A 27 -8.86 -4.24 -1.26
N VAL A 28 -9.48 -4.65 -2.37
CA VAL A 28 -8.79 -4.85 -3.63
C VAL A 28 -8.73 -3.54 -4.39
N THR A 29 -7.53 -3.14 -4.78
CA THR A 29 -7.26 -1.96 -5.60
C THR A 29 -6.70 -2.42 -6.94
N ASN A 30 -7.36 -2.07 -8.06
CA ASN A 30 -6.95 -2.48 -9.42
C ASN A 30 -5.95 -1.50 -10.07
N VAL A 31 -5.24 -0.73 -9.25
CA VAL A 31 -4.42 0.43 -9.66
C VAL A 31 -2.92 0.22 -9.39
N GLY A 32 -2.55 -0.99 -9.01
CA GLY A 32 -1.17 -1.40 -8.75
C GLY A 32 -0.67 -1.05 -7.35
N ILE A 33 0.56 -1.46 -7.09
CA ILE A 33 1.20 -1.35 -5.77
C ILE A 33 1.47 0.09 -5.33
N PHE A 34 1.58 1.03 -6.29
CA PHE A 34 1.84 2.43 -5.99
C PHE A 34 0.70 3.07 -5.22
N ARG A 35 -0.53 2.98 -5.73
CA ARG A 35 -1.72 3.48 -5.01
C ARG A 35 -2.02 2.66 -3.75
N HIS A 36 -1.65 1.39 -3.69
CA HIS A 36 -1.72 0.61 -2.44
C HIS A 36 -0.81 1.22 -1.36
N LYS A 37 0.43 1.59 -1.67
CA LYS A 37 1.31 2.30 -0.72
C LYS A 37 0.70 3.62 -0.26
N GLN A 38 0.10 4.37 -1.18
CA GLN A 38 -0.61 5.62 -0.84
C GLN A 38 -1.84 5.38 0.04
N HIS A 39 -2.56 4.28 -0.16
CA HIS A 39 -3.70 3.86 0.67
C HIS A 39 -3.26 3.51 2.10
N VAL A 40 -2.16 2.76 2.26
CA VAL A 40 -1.60 2.41 3.57
C VAL A 40 -1.12 3.65 4.32
N VAL A 41 -0.41 4.56 3.65
CA VAL A 41 0.10 5.80 4.26
C VAL A 41 -0.99 6.85 4.45
N GLY A 42 -2.03 6.85 3.61
CA GLY A 42 -3.16 7.79 3.64
C GLY A 42 -2.76 9.26 3.62
N THR A 43 -1.62 9.62 3.01
CA THR A 43 -1.16 11.01 2.89
C THR A 43 -1.75 11.72 1.67
N TYR A 44 -2.29 10.96 0.70
CA TYR A 44 -2.75 11.52 -0.57
C TYR A 44 -4.26 11.73 -0.56
N LYS A 45 -4.70 12.97 -0.82
CA LYS A 45 -6.13 13.35 -0.88
C LYS A 45 -6.95 12.55 -1.90
N ASP A 46 -6.31 12.04 -2.94
CA ASP A 46 -6.95 11.28 -4.02
C ASP A 46 -7.15 9.78 -3.70
N VAL A 47 -6.55 9.30 -2.60
CA VAL A 47 -6.57 7.87 -2.25
C VAL A 47 -7.23 7.70 -0.89
N SER A 48 -8.29 6.91 -0.82
CA SER A 48 -8.91 6.56 0.46
C SER A 48 -7.86 5.97 1.38
N GLN A 49 -7.75 6.48 2.61
CA GLN A 49 -6.87 5.92 3.62
C GLN A 49 -7.34 4.51 4.04
N CYS A 50 -6.40 3.65 4.41
CA CYS A 50 -6.71 2.39 5.07
C CYS A 50 -7.16 2.63 6.52
N GLU A 51 -8.45 2.44 6.79
CA GLU A 51 -9.06 2.62 8.11
C GLU A 51 -8.63 1.52 9.10
N LYS A 52 -8.27 0.34 8.58
CA LYS A 52 -7.85 -0.82 9.36
C LYS A 52 -6.32 -0.91 9.54
N CYS A 53 -5.56 0.03 8.96
CA CYS A 53 -4.11 0.01 9.07
C CYS A 53 -3.70 0.64 10.41
N PRO A 54 -2.90 -0.05 11.24
CA PRO A 54 -2.39 0.54 12.48
C PRO A 54 -1.37 1.65 12.19
N ASP A 55 -1.29 2.63 13.08
CA ASP A 55 -0.41 3.80 12.93
C ASP A 55 1.07 3.42 12.83
N GLY A 56 1.52 2.41 13.58
CA GLY A 56 2.92 1.94 13.49
C GLY A 56 3.33 1.46 12.10
N VAL A 57 2.44 0.73 11.41
CA VAL A 57 2.68 0.31 10.01
C VAL A 57 2.65 1.51 9.08
N ARG A 58 1.73 2.44 9.32
CA ARG A 58 1.58 3.66 8.54
C ARG A 58 2.84 4.53 8.60
N GLU A 59 3.40 4.70 9.78
CA GLU A 59 4.65 5.43 10.01
C GLU A 59 5.85 4.71 9.38
N GLU A 60 5.94 3.39 9.50
CA GLU A 60 6.99 2.61 8.86
C GLU A 60 6.96 2.79 7.33
N MET A 61 5.78 2.62 6.73
CA MET A 61 5.57 2.82 5.29
C MET A 61 5.86 4.26 4.85
N LYS A 62 5.45 5.25 5.64
CA LYS A 62 5.75 6.67 5.38
C LYS A 62 7.24 6.96 5.40
N ASN A 63 7.95 6.45 6.42
CA ASN A 63 9.40 6.58 6.54
C ASN A 63 10.13 5.96 5.35
N MET A 64 9.66 4.81 4.87
CA MET A 64 10.25 4.15 3.70
C MET A 64 9.99 4.88 2.40
N LEU A 65 8.78 5.41 2.19
CA LEU A 65 8.46 6.22 1.01
C LEU A 65 9.32 7.50 0.98
N MET A 66 9.55 8.12 2.14
CA MET A 66 10.39 9.32 2.26
C MET A 66 11.89 9.01 2.17
N LYS A 67 12.36 7.84 2.63
CA LYS A 67 13.78 7.45 2.57
C LYS A 67 14.30 7.11 1.17
N LYS A 68 13.45 7.00 0.14
CA LYS A 68 13.86 6.61 -1.22
C LYS A 68 14.44 7.76 -2.06
N GLY A 69 15.07 8.73 -1.39
CA GLY A 69 15.64 9.94 -1.98
C GLY A 69 17.04 10.28 -1.42
N SER A 70 17.91 9.29 -1.29
CA SER A 70 19.35 9.49 -1.04
C SER A 70 20.16 8.54 -1.90
#